data_AF-A0AB34IJA8-F1
#
_entry.id   AF-A0AB34IJA8-F1
#
_cell.length_a   1.000
_cell.length_b   1.000
_cell.length_c   1.000
_cell.angle_alpha   90.00
_cell.angle_beta   90.00
_cell.angle_gamma   90.00
#
_symmetry.space_group_name_H-M   'P 1'
#
loop_
_entity.id
_entity.type
_entity.pdbx_description
1 polymer ?
#
loop_
_entity_poly.entity_id
_entity_poly.type
_entity_poly.pdbx_seq_one_letter_code
_entity_poly.pdbx_strand_id
1 'polypeptide(L)'
;MQCDGFSGAQKAFCLRHSPGAVTRAFRTYQDLRSSCDWFTRPAVQREKHTSSSRWATTAMHERGVLSNTPNLTEIEDLLPSQNISSCKVAIAEDEYWQIHRLGPFNTVGGYDWIEVNLDDVLETTAETHVHVGASYMAPVDAAGAAIEHPPLHVHHMHFTESFQSYTDALGAQGQESYYYQTSGHSHADDFTFHIHGDSACSEENGGVGCYLLGMPRGYGFRFPAGKELFFNAEINDVRRRGSPVLSWYVEIGAHIFVNSSSMTAVSKLFACGEIGVAPGVPRSPADLRQGLATLPAEDTLVWAGFPMHLAGRFVHFGQGISHAHQAYSKGYWILAATPEQAGFHAKPYSDNLQNEQFVLSRYGLTHEAVKAHILRSLRAARESSRGAAGLTPRVLCTAGGGLEYEPSSDDGSIAGYYDRMPPLSCANDSAVHYAQFDVITMVYFFGPVHPENPPMELPYRMHACIGAYMVDDRSAAGDFSAYMANYRYVNWWHEPEFAYNYWIDNMILDDAGARFFRSRLWLNAHPDQLLYIAVTLLVYALIALLGSCCVVRCLRKCFGSSSKKKTLL
;
A
#
# COMPACT_ATOMS: atom_id res chain seq x y z
N MET A 1 -21.25 11.83 4.13
CA MET A 1 -19.95 12.52 4.39
C MET A 1 -20.19 14.02 4.41
N GLN A 2 -19.91 14.73 5.51
CA GLN A 2 -20.02 16.20 5.57
C GLN A 2 -18.66 16.81 5.25
N CYS A 3 -18.48 17.44 4.08
CA CYS A 3 -17.16 18.01 3.71
C CYS A 3 -16.93 19.44 4.24
N ASP A 4 -17.85 19.97 5.04
CA ASP A 4 -17.92 21.42 5.33
C ASP A 4 -16.80 21.96 6.22
N GLY A 5 -16.08 21.12 6.97
CA GLY A 5 -14.91 21.60 7.71
C GLY A 5 -13.57 21.44 6.97
N PHE A 6 -13.51 20.72 5.85
CA PHE A 6 -12.28 20.69 5.05
C PHE A 6 -12.07 22.03 4.30
N SER A 7 -10.83 22.32 3.94
CA SER A 7 -10.43 23.48 3.12
C SER A 7 -9.33 23.06 2.13
N GLY A 8 -9.09 23.90 1.11
CA GLY A 8 -8.07 23.66 0.09
C GLY A 8 -8.18 22.30 -0.62
N ALA A 9 -7.03 21.63 -0.77
CA ALA A 9 -6.92 20.36 -1.49
C ALA A 9 -7.73 19.23 -0.84
N GLN A 10 -7.81 19.20 0.50
CA GLN A 10 -8.58 18.19 1.21
C GLN A 10 -10.09 18.38 1.01
N LYS A 11 -10.59 19.63 0.96
CA LYS A 11 -12.00 19.88 0.63
C LYS A 11 -12.30 19.44 -0.79
N ALA A 12 -11.43 19.78 -1.74
CA ALA A 12 -11.57 19.33 -3.11
C ALA A 12 -11.56 17.79 -3.21
N PHE A 13 -10.70 17.12 -2.43
CA PHE A 13 -10.68 15.65 -2.34
C PHE A 13 -11.98 15.09 -1.74
N CYS A 14 -12.38 15.53 -0.54
CA CYS A 14 -13.59 15.08 0.14
C CYS A 14 -14.81 15.30 -0.75
N LEU A 15 -14.92 16.48 -1.36
CA LEU A 15 -16.00 16.77 -2.29
C LEU A 15 -15.94 15.81 -3.47
N ARG A 16 -14.77 15.50 -4.04
CA ARG A 16 -14.61 14.52 -5.13
C ARG A 16 -14.97 13.09 -4.74
N HIS A 17 -14.80 12.73 -3.46
CA HIS A 17 -15.10 11.40 -2.92
C HIS A 17 -16.43 11.34 -2.16
N SER A 18 -17.18 12.43 -2.14
CA SER A 18 -18.57 12.38 -1.71
C SER A 18 -19.34 11.49 -2.69
N PRO A 19 -20.35 10.73 -2.24
CA PRO A 19 -21.03 9.75 -3.10
C PRO A 19 -21.52 10.34 -4.43
N GLY A 20 -22.10 11.55 -4.38
CA GLY A 20 -22.56 12.25 -5.57
C GLY A 20 -21.43 12.71 -6.50
N ALA A 21 -20.24 12.99 -5.99
CA ALA A 21 -19.11 13.37 -6.83
C ALA A 21 -18.32 12.18 -7.37
N VAL A 22 -18.18 11.10 -6.61
CA VAL A 22 -17.65 9.81 -7.12
C VAL A 22 -18.48 9.40 -8.32
N THR A 23 -19.81 9.38 -8.15
CA THR A 23 -20.76 9.07 -9.21
C THR A 23 -20.58 10.00 -10.43
N ARG A 24 -20.42 11.32 -10.22
CA ARG A 24 -20.20 12.26 -11.33
C ARG A 24 -18.86 12.04 -12.02
N ALA A 25 -17.77 11.87 -11.27
CA ALA A 25 -16.44 11.64 -11.82
C ALA A 25 -16.40 10.34 -12.62
N PHE A 26 -17.04 9.28 -12.10
CA PHE A 26 -17.17 8.01 -12.79
C PHE A 26 -18.01 8.14 -14.07
N ARG A 27 -19.15 8.84 -14.04
CA ARG A 27 -19.91 9.14 -15.26
C ARG A 27 -19.09 9.92 -16.29
N THR A 28 -18.33 10.93 -15.86
CA THR A 28 -17.43 11.66 -16.77
C THR A 28 -16.40 10.72 -17.39
N TYR A 29 -15.82 9.81 -16.62
CA TYR A 29 -14.94 8.77 -17.15
C TYR A 29 -15.66 7.87 -18.17
N GLN A 30 -16.87 7.40 -17.86
CA GLN A 30 -17.67 6.57 -18.77
C GLN A 30 -18.03 7.30 -20.07
N ASP A 31 -18.42 8.58 -19.98
CA ASP A 31 -18.74 9.41 -21.15
C ASP A 31 -17.52 9.57 -22.04
N LEU A 32 -16.35 9.91 -21.46
CA LEU A 32 -15.08 10.00 -22.18
C LEU A 32 -14.74 8.66 -22.84
N ARG A 33 -14.82 7.56 -22.09
CA ARG A 33 -14.55 6.22 -22.59
C ARG A 33 -15.51 5.80 -23.70
N SER A 34 -16.76 6.23 -23.67
CA SER A 34 -17.75 5.91 -24.72
C SER A 34 -17.39 6.55 -26.07
N SER A 35 -16.58 7.61 -26.06
CA SER A 35 -16.07 8.27 -27.26
C SER A 35 -14.77 7.66 -27.82
N CYS A 36 -14.27 6.59 -27.20
CA CYS A 36 -13.01 5.95 -27.59
C CYS A 36 -13.07 5.34 -28.99
N ASP A 37 -12.06 5.68 -29.79
CA ASP A 37 -11.66 4.89 -30.95
C ASP A 37 -10.64 3.84 -30.50
N TRP A 38 -11.10 2.59 -30.34
CA TRP A 38 -10.30 1.53 -29.76
C TRP A 38 -9.36 0.92 -30.77
N PHE A 39 -8.06 0.99 -30.49
CA PHE A 39 -7.07 0.19 -31.20
C PHE A 39 -6.94 -1.18 -30.53
N THR A 40 -7.28 -2.26 -31.24
CA THR A 40 -7.26 -3.62 -30.69
C THR A 40 -6.21 -4.47 -31.39
N ARG A 41 -5.42 -5.19 -30.59
CA ARG A 41 -4.43 -6.14 -31.09
C ARG A 41 -4.39 -7.41 -30.22
N PRO A 42 -3.92 -8.54 -30.77
CA PRO A 42 -3.67 -9.73 -29.97
C PRO A 42 -2.69 -9.43 -28.83
N ALA A 43 -2.96 -9.95 -27.64
CA ALA A 43 -1.99 -9.96 -26.55
C ALA A 43 -0.90 -10.98 -26.90
N VAL A 44 0.27 -10.53 -27.31
CA VAL A 44 1.39 -11.40 -27.69
C VAL A 44 2.44 -11.39 -26.60
N GLN A 45 2.94 -12.57 -26.23
CA GLN A 45 4.10 -12.79 -25.31
C GLN A 45 5.37 -12.00 -25.67
N ARG A 46 5.45 -11.35 -26.86
CA ARG A 46 6.63 -10.59 -27.29
C ARG A 46 6.75 -9.22 -26.64
N GLU A 47 5.68 -8.70 -26.02
CA GLU A 47 5.85 -7.66 -25.01
C GLU A 47 6.49 -8.34 -23.81
N LYS A 48 7.72 -7.95 -23.47
CA LYS A 48 8.64 -8.79 -22.68
C LYS A 48 8.07 -9.31 -21.35
N HIS A 49 6.94 -8.79 -20.86
CA HIS A 49 6.41 -9.08 -19.54
C HIS A 49 4.86 -9.05 -19.42
N THR A 50 4.12 -9.05 -20.54
CA THR A 50 2.66 -9.25 -20.46
C THR A 50 2.36 -10.70 -20.13
N SER A 51 1.72 -10.96 -18.98
CA SER A 51 1.28 -12.30 -18.58
C SER A 51 -0.16 -12.32 -18.10
N SER A 52 -0.87 -13.39 -18.43
CA SER A 52 -2.20 -13.65 -17.87
C SER A 52 -2.31 -15.13 -17.57
N SER A 53 -2.56 -15.46 -16.31
CA SER A 53 -2.59 -16.83 -15.83
C SER A 53 -3.91 -17.14 -15.16
N ARG A 54 -4.38 -18.38 -15.30
CA ARG A 54 -5.54 -18.88 -14.57
C ARG A 54 -5.18 -20.03 -13.66
N TRP A 55 -5.67 -19.95 -12.43
CA TRP A 55 -5.67 -21.04 -11.47
C TRP A 55 -7.11 -21.46 -11.19
N ALA A 56 -7.39 -22.76 -11.24
CA ALA A 56 -8.76 -23.25 -11.08
C ALA A 56 -9.30 -23.19 -9.64
N THR A 57 -8.44 -22.91 -8.64
CA THR A 57 -8.81 -22.71 -7.22
C THR A 57 -7.79 -21.86 -6.46
N THR A 58 -8.22 -21.22 -5.38
CA THR A 58 -7.34 -20.56 -4.38
C THR A 58 -6.29 -21.52 -3.83
N ALA A 59 -6.66 -22.75 -3.45
CA ALA A 59 -5.73 -23.72 -2.91
C ALA A 59 -4.61 -24.10 -3.89
N MET A 60 -4.86 -24.06 -5.20
CA MET A 60 -3.83 -24.25 -6.23
C MET A 60 -2.87 -23.07 -6.28
N HIS A 61 -3.41 -21.85 -6.31
CA HIS A 61 -2.60 -20.62 -6.26
C HIS A 61 -1.71 -20.59 -5.01
N GLU A 62 -2.28 -20.82 -3.83
CA GLU A 62 -1.56 -20.86 -2.56
C GLU A 62 -0.45 -21.91 -2.56
N ARG A 63 -0.70 -23.12 -3.08
CA ARG A 63 0.36 -24.14 -3.22
C ARG A 63 1.46 -23.69 -4.18
N GLY A 64 1.10 -23.02 -5.29
CA GLY A 64 2.06 -22.46 -6.24
C GLY A 64 2.95 -21.41 -5.59
N VAL A 65 2.37 -20.48 -4.84
CA VAL A 65 3.09 -19.46 -4.07
C VAL A 65 3.97 -20.09 -2.99
N LEU A 66 3.45 -21.03 -2.21
CA LEU A 66 4.18 -21.67 -1.10
C LEU A 66 5.36 -22.53 -1.56
N SER A 67 5.28 -23.11 -2.76
CA SER A 67 6.33 -23.97 -3.30
C SER A 67 7.44 -23.20 -4.01
N ASN A 68 7.32 -21.87 -4.19
CA ASN A 68 8.18 -21.03 -5.05
C ASN A 68 8.41 -21.60 -6.46
N THR A 69 7.60 -22.59 -6.85
CA THR A 69 7.69 -23.32 -8.11
C THR A 69 6.25 -23.61 -8.54
N PRO A 70 5.61 -22.64 -9.20
CA PRO A 70 4.29 -22.86 -9.78
C PRO A 70 4.35 -24.17 -10.57
N ASN A 71 3.50 -25.14 -10.26
CA ASN A 71 3.41 -26.31 -11.11
C ASN A 71 2.80 -25.83 -12.44
N LEU A 72 3.65 -25.51 -13.43
CA LEU A 72 3.24 -24.90 -14.69
C LEU A 72 2.21 -25.74 -15.46
N THR A 73 2.07 -27.03 -15.14
CA THR A 73 1.02 -27.89 -15.70
C THR A 73 -0.39 -27.56 -15.20
N GLU A 74 -0.49 -26.83 -14.09
CA GLU A 74 -1.74 -26.42 -13.44
C GLU A 74 -2.18 -25.00 -13.80
N ILE A 75 -1.36 -24.28 -14.58
CA ILE A 75 -1.60 -22.90 -15.00
C ILE A 75 -1.97 -22.88 -16.47
N GLU A 76 -3.16 -22.35 -16.77
CA GLU A 76 -3.55 -22.07 -18.14
C GLU A 76 -2.98 -20.69 -18.53
N ASP A 77 -2.06 -20.64 -19.49
CA ASP A 77 -1.64 -19.39 -20.13
C ASP A 77 -2.79 -18.90 -21.01
N LEU A 78 -3.44 -17.84 -20.58
CA LEU A 78 -4.60 -17.30 -21.29
C LEU A 78 -4.19 -16.40 -22.46
N LEU A 79 -2.95 -15.88 -22.50
CA LEU A 79 -2.53 -14.83 -23.43
C LEU A 79 -2.84 -15.11 -24.89
N PRO A 80 -2.63 -16.32 -25.45
CA PRO A 80 -2.86 -16.57 -26.87
C PRO A 80 -4.32 -16.35 -27.31
N SER A 81 -5.26 -16.30 -26.35
CA SER A 81 -6.68 -16.08 -26.58
C SER A 81 -7.15 -14.65 -26.26
N GLN A 82 -6.28 -13.80 -25.70
CA GLN A 82 -6.63 -12.46 -25.25
C GLN A 82 -6.30 -11.40 -26.29
N ASN A 83 -7.07 -10.32 -26.29
CA ASN A 83 -6.74 -9.08 -26.98
C ASN A 83 -6.48 -7.99 -25.94
N ILE A 84 -5.58 -7.08 -26.30
CA ILE A 84 -5.46 -5.79 -25.62
C ILE A 84 -6.02 -4.71 -26.54
N SER A 85 -6.97 -3.95 -26.02
CA SER A 85 -7.52 -2.76 -26.65
C SER A 85 -7.00 -1.54 -25.91
N SER A 86 -6.49 -0.54 -26.62
CA SER A 86 -6.07 0.74 -26.05
C SER A 86 -6.84 1.91 -26.66
N CYS A 87 -7.00 2.97 -25.89
CA CYS A 87 -7.65 4.21 -26.29
C CYS A 87 -7.00 5.39 -25.58
N LYS A 88 -6.81 6.49 -26.32
CA LYS A 88 -6.37 7.77 -25.79
C LYS A 88 -7.42 8.85 -26.05
N VAL A 89 -7.90 9.49 -24.99
CA VAL A 89 -8.90 10.58 -25.07
C VAL A 89 -8.27 11.88 -24.58
N ALA A 90 -8.02 12.80 -25.50
CA ALA A 90 -7.47 14.11 -25.17
C ALA A 90 -8.50 14.97 -24.41
N ILE A 91 -8.05 15.63 -23.34
CA ILE A 91 -8.81 16.63 -22.58
C ILE A 91 -8.28 18.02 -22.90
N ALA A 92 -6.95 18.17 -22.93
CA ALA A 92 -6.23 19.37 -23.34
C ALA A 92 -4.94 18.97 -24.07
N GLU A 93 -4.11 19.95 -24.48
CA GLU A 93 -2.85 19.71 -25.18
C GLU A 93 -1.92 18.75 -24.41
N ASP A 94 -1.81 18.94 -23.10
CA ASP A 94 -0.93 18.16 -22.21
C ASP A 94 -1.70 17.29 -21.19
N GLU A 95 -3.00 17.04 -21.43
CA GLU A 95 -3.89 16.32 -20.51
C GLU A 95 -4.76 15.32 -21.28
N TYR A 96 -4.74 14.06 -20.86
CA TYR A 96 -5.52 13.00 -21.52
C TYR A 96 -5.83 11.82 -20.60
N TRP A 97 -6.86 11.05 -20.96
CA TRP A 97 -7.04 9.69 -20.45
C TRP A 97 -6.38 8.69 -21.38
N GLN A 98 -5.62 7.76 -20.80
CA GLN A 98 -5.16 6.55 -21.46
C GLN A 98 -5.93 5.37 -20.84
N ILE A 99 -6.53 4.54 -21.69
CA ILE A 99 -7.43 3.46 -21.26
C ILE A 99 -7.04 2.18 -21.98
N HIS A 100 -6.86 1.10 -21.22
CA HIS A 100 -6.56 -0.22 -21.72
C HIS A 100 -7.66 -1.20 -21.27
N ARG A 101 -7.96 -2.17 -22.13
CA ARG A 101 -8.82 -3.29 -21.81
C ARG A 101 -8.15 -4.58 -22.25
N LEU A 102 -7.98 -5.51 -21.33
CA LEU A 102 -7.46 -6.85 -21.57
C LEU A 102 -8.59 -7.87 -21.42
N GLY A 103 -8.78 -8.74 -22.41
CA GLY A 103 -9.82 -9.76 -22.38
C GLY A 103 -10.15 -10.34 -23.77
N PRO A 104 -11.19 -11.19 -23.89
CA PRO A 104 -12.08 -11.63 -22.81
C PRO A 104 -11.51 -12.80 -21.99
N PHE A 105 -11.63 -12.69 -20.68
CA PHE A 105 -11.51 -13.79 -19.74
C PHE A 105 -12.83 -14.57 -19.69
N ASN A 106 -12.74 -15.90 -19.75
CA ASN A 106 -13.90 -16.78 -19.69
C ASN A 106 -13.81 -17.68 -18.46
N THR A 107 -14.63 -17.41 -17.46
CA THR A 107 -14.62 -18.12 -16.16
C THR A 107 -15.94 -18.85 -15.91
N VAL A 108 -15.91 -19.91 -15.11
CA VAL A 108 -17.05 -20.79 -14.81
C VAL A 108 -17.31 -20.91 -13.31
N GLY A 109 -16.79 -19.97 -12.52
CA GLY A 109 -16.85 -19.97 -11.06
C GLY A 109 -15.94 -21.01 -10.42
N GLY A 110 -16.08 -21.18 -9.11
CA GLY A 110 -15.29 -22.08 -8.29
C GLY A 110 -13.99 -21.45 -7.80
N TYR A 111 -13.95 -20.12 -7.66
CA TYR A 111 -12.74 -19.33 -7.42
C TYR A 111 -11.73 -19.51 -8.56
N ASP A 112 -12.19 -19.35 -9.82
CA ASP A 112 -11.26 -19.17 -10.93
C ASP A 112 -10.43 -17.91 -10.65
N TRP A 113 -9.14 -18.09 -10.40
CA TRP A 113 -8.21 -17.02 -10.07
C TRP A 113 -7.49 -16.57 -11.32
N ILE A 114 -7.77 -15.35 -11.76
CA ILE A 114 -7.13 -14.72 -12.90
C ILE A 114 -6.09 -13.75 -12.38
N GLU A 115 -4.84 -13.98 -12.77
CA GLU A 115 -3.74 -13.05 -12.54
C GLU A 115 -3.37 -12.39 -13.87
N VAL A 116 -3.18 -11.08 -13.85
CA VAL A 116 -2.78 -10.26 -15.00
C VAL A 116 -1.59 -9.43 -14.57
N ASN A 117 -0.54 -9.43 -15.39
CA ASN A 117 0.57 -8.51 -15.26
C ASN A 117 0.81 -7.84 -16.62
N LEU A 118 0.82 -6.52 -16.64
CA LEU A 118 1.00 -5.70 -17.84
C LEU A 118 2.11 -4.68 -17.56
N ASP A 119 3.21 -4.78 -18.30
CA ASP A 119 4.23 -3.74 -18.33
C ASP A 119 3.92 -2.70 -19.39
N ASP A 120 4.43 -1.50 -19.16
CA ASP A 120 4.18 -0.29 -19.92
C ASP A 120 2.69 -0.07 -20.27
N VAL A 121 1.83 -0.24 -19.26
CA VAL A 121 0.38 -0.33 -19.46
C VAL A 121 -0.25 0.94 -20.01
N LEU A 122 0.50 2.04 -20.11
CA LEU A 122 0.03 3.31 -20.67
C LEU A 122 0.82 3.74 -21.92
N GLU A 123 1.67 2.87 -22.48
CA GLU A 123 2.61 3.20 -23.57
C GLU A 123 3.44 4.45 -23.18
N THR A 124 3.84 4.46 -21.90
CA THR A 124 4.44 5.55 -21.13
C THR A 124 5.96 5.49 -21.09
N THR A 125 6.62 4.80 -22.03
CA THR A 125 7.98 5.19 -22.43
C THR A 125 7.96 6.57 -23.08
N ALA A 126 7.43 7.56 -22.37
CA ALA A 126 7.43 8.95 -22.70
C ALA A 126 8.85 9.45 -22.45
N GLU A 127 9.38 10.21 -23.40
CA GLU A 127 10.62 10.96 -23.26
C GLU A 127 10.54 12.03 -22.16
N THR A 128 9.37 12.21 -21.53
CA THR A 128 9.02 13.30 -20.64
C THR A 128 8.40 12.79 -19.32
N HIS A 129 8.45 13.65 -18.30
CA HIS A 129 7.83 13.37 -17.02
C HIS A 129 6.31 13.46 -17.13
N VAL A 130 5.61 12.54 -16.46
CA VAL A 130 4.15 12.56 -16.39
C VAL A 130 3.66 12.61 -14.95
N HIS A 131 2.47 13.16 -14.75
CA HIS A 131 1.72 13.01 -13.51
C HIS A 131 0.46 12.21 -13.78
N VAL A 132 0.16 11.22 -12.92
CA VAL A 132 -1.12 10.53 -12.94
C VAL A 132 -2.00 11.09 -11.84
N GLY A 133 -3.05 11.81 -12.24
CA GLY A 133 -3.98 12.48 -11.34
C GLY A 133 -5.23 11.67 -11.01
N ALA A 134 -5.49 10.57 -11.72
CA ALA A 134 -6.54 9.61 -11.39
C ALA A 134 -6.26 8.26 -12.06
N SER A 135 -6.80 7.19 -11.49
CA SER A 135 -6.78 5.85 -12.06
C SER A 135 -8.13 5.16 -11.86
N TYR A 136 -8.55 4.39 -12.85
CA TYR A 136 -9.70 3.50 -12.79
C TYR A 136 -9.22 2.08 -13.05
N MET A 137 -9.60 1.13 -12.20
CA MET A 137 -9.23 -0.28 -12.37
C MET A 137 -10.42 -1.15 -11.94
N ALA A 138 -10.99 -1.91 -12.86
CA ALA A 138 -12.14 -2.76 -12.56
C ALA A 138 -12.26 -3.92 -13.55
N PRO A 139 -12.90 -5.04 -13.13
CA PRO A 139 -13.43 -5.99 -14.08
C PRO A 139 -14.66 -5.39 -14.76
N VAL A 140 -14.79 -5.57 -16.08
CA VAL A 140 -15.87 -5.00 -16.88
C VAL A 140 -16.44 -6.03 -17.87
N ASP A 141 -17.67 -5.86 -18.31
CA ASP A 141 -18.28 -6.68 -19.35
C ASP A 141 -17.84 -6.26 -20.78
N ALA A 142 -18.43 -6.86 -21.82
CA ALA A 142 -18.12 -6.51 -23.20
C ALA A 142 -18.50 -5.07 -23.59
N ALA A 143 -19.58 -4.53 -23.00
CA ALA A 143 -19.96 -3.12 -23.13
C ALA A 143 -19.10 -2.21 -22.22
N GLY A 144 -18.23 -2.82 -21.41
CA GLY A 144 -17.42 -2.27 -20.35
C GLY A 144 -18.23 -1.67 -19.19
N ALA A 145 -19.44 -2.13 -18.93
CA ALA A 145 -20.04 -1.90 -17.63
C ALA A 145 -19.20 -2.61 -16.56
N ALA A 146 -18.88 -1.91 -15.48
CA ALA A 146 -18.15 -2.50 -14.37
C ALA A 146 -18.95 -3.64 -13.74
N ILE A 147 -18.27 -4.76 -13.46
CA ILE A 147 -18.85 -5.93 -12.82
C ILE A 147 -18.49 -5.85 -11.33
N GLU A 148 -19.50 -5.76 -10.47
CA GLU A 148 -19.26 -5.75 -9.02
C GLU A 148 -18.97 -7.14 -8.46
N HIS A 149 -18.56 -7.15 -7.19
CA HIS A 149 -18.55 -8.34 -6.37
C HIS A 149 -19.89 -8.49 -5.63
N PRO A 150 -20.58 -9.65 -5.75
CA PRO A 150 -20.38 -10.75 -6.72
C PRO A 150 -20.84 -10.36 -8.14
N PRO A 151 -20.34 -11.02 -9.22
CA PRO A 151 -19.64 -12.30 -9.24
C PRO A 151 -18.11 -12.26 -9.24
N LEU A 152 -17.48 -11.10 -9.47
CA LEU A 152 -16.02 -10.99 -9.57
C LEU A 152 -15.47 -10.28 -8.33
N HIS A 153 -14.62 -10.97 -7.58
CA HIS A 153 -13.90 -10.42 -6.44
C HIS A 153 -12.53 -9.94 -6.90
N VAL A 154 -12.26 -8.64 -6.81
CA VAL A 154 -10.93 -8.11 -7.09
C VAL A 154 -10.03 -8.46 -5.91
N HIS A 155 -9.21 -9.50 -5.95
CA HIS A 155 -8.29 -9.76 -4.84
C HIS A 155 -7.34 -8.56 -4.66
N HIS A 156 -6.64 -8.21 -5.75
CA HIS A 156 -5.73 -7.07 -5.87
C HIS A 156 -5.79 -6.48 -7.28
N MET A 157 -5.65 -5.16 -7.39
CA MET A 157 -5.44 -4.44 -8.63
C MET A 157 -4.54 -3.27 -8.34
N HIS A 158 -3.41 -3.22 -9.02
CA HIS A 158 -2.31 -2.37 -8.66
C HIS A 158 -1.76 -1.67 -9.88
N PHE A 159 -1.41 -0.40 -9.71
CA PHE A 159 -0.81 0.43 -10.74
C PHE A 159 0.41 1.15 -10.15
N THR A 160 1.59 0.93 -10.72
CA THR A 160 2.89 1.37 -10.16
C THR A 160 3.92 1.71 -11.24
N GLU A 161 5.11 2.16 -10.83
CA GLU A 161 6.31 2.16 -11.68
C GLU A 161 6.80 0.71 -11.87
N SER A 162 7.17 0.34 -13.09
CA SER A 162 7.59 -1.01 -13.42
C SER A 162 8.75 -1.49 -12.56
N PHE A 163 8.57 -2.66 -11.96
CA PHE A 163 9.60 -3.38 -11.23
C PHE A 163 10.83 -3.63 -12.11
N GLN A 164 10.64 -3.87 -13.41
CA GLN A 164 11.74 -4.05 -14.35
C GLN A 164 12.54 -2.76 -14.52
N SER A 165 11.88 -1.61 -14.69
CA SER A 165 12.54 -0.30 -14.75
C SER A 165 13.36 0.05 -13.51
N TYR A 166 13.01 -0.53 -12.35
CA TYR A 166 13.75 -0.38 -11.11
C TYR A 166 14.91 -1.38 -11.02
N THR A 167 14.66 -2.66 -11.30
CA THR A 167 15.70 -3.70 -11.31
C THR A 167 16.78 -3.46 -12.36
N ASP A 168 16.42 -2.98 -13.56
CA ASP A 168 17.38 -2.59 -14.60
C ASP A 168 18.28 -1.43 -14.14
N ALA A 169 17.70 -0.43 -13.45
CA ALA A 169 18.46 0.69 -12.92
C ALA A 169 19.44 0.25 -11.82
N LEU A 170 19.05 -0.68 -10.95
CA LEU A 170 19.93 -1.26 -9.94
C LEU A 170 20.96 -2.22 -10.55
N GLY A 171 20.57 -2.96 -11.58
CA GLY A 171 21.47 -3.86 -12.30
C GLY A 171 22.58 -3.11 -13.02
N ALA A 172 22.23 -1.98 -13.66
CA ALA A 172 23.20 -1.05 -14.22
C ALA A 172 24.18 -0.47 -13.18
N GLN A 173 23.79 -0.43 -11.90
CA GLN A 173 24.66 -0.01 -10.78
C GLN A 173 25.45 -1.17 -10.15
N GLY A 174 25.34 -2.39 -10.69
CA GLY A 174 26.02 -3.58 -10.17
C GLY A 174 25.43 -4.12 -8.86
N GLN A 175 24.17 -3.80 -8.55
CA GLN A 175 23.49 -4.20 -7.32
C GLN A 175 22.51 -5.38 -7.49
N GLU A 176 22.57 -6.11 -8.62
CA GLU A 176 21.62 -7.19 -8.99
C GLU A 176 21.41 -8.26 -7.91
N SER A 177 22.45 -8.62 -7.16
CA SER A 177 22.44 -9.85 -6.34
C SER A 177 21.71 -9.75 -5.00
N TYR A 178 21.56 -8.56 -4.42
CA TYR A 178 20.99 -8.42 -3.08
C TYR A 178 19.46 -8.23 -3.09
N TYR A 179 18.94 -7.74 -4.22
CA TYR A 179 17.53 -7.36 -4.39
C TYR A 179 16.65 -8.52 -4.86
N TYR A 180 17.16 -9.40 -5.73
CA TYR A 180 16.42 -10.55 -6.25
C TYR A 180 16.15 -11.65 -5.20
N GLN A 181 16.93 -11.70 -4.12
CA GLN A 181 16.86 -12.82 -3.17
C GLN A 181 16.00 -12.56 -1.93
N THR A 182 15.72 -11.30 -1.57
CA THR A 182 15.11 -11.00 -0.27
C THR A 182 13.62 -10.75 -0.32
N SER A 183 13.00 -10.48 -1.47
CA SER A 183 11.58 -10.11 -1.46
C SER A 183 10.93 -9.95 -2.84
N GLY A 184 10.51 -11.05 -3.45
CA GLY A 184 9.52 -11.02 -4.55
C GLY A 184 8.14 -10.45 -4.16
N HIS A 185 8.00 -9.80 -3.00
CA HIS A 185 6.78 -9.19 -2.46
C HIS A 185 7.03 -7.79 -1.82
N SER A 186 8.26 -7.36 -1.51
CA SER A 186 8.44 -6.08 -0.77
C SER A 186 8.42 -4.84 -1.66
N HIS A 187 8.54 -5.02 -2.98
CA HIS A 187 8.44 -3.94 -3.98
C HIS A 187 7.12 -3.97 -4.73
N ALA A 188 6.32 -5.00 -4.51
CA ALA A 188 4.93 -5.00 -4.92
C ALA A 188 4.26 -3.74 -4.32
N ASP A 189 4.38 -3.48 -3.03
CA ASP A 189 3.58 -2.43 -2.38
C ASP A 189 4.02 -0.96 -2.60
N ASP A 190 4.97 -0.72 -3.52
CA ASP A 190 5.20 0.60 -4.11
C ASP A 190 4.04 1.05 -5.01
N PHE A 191 2.91 0.32 -5.06
CA PHE A 191 1.86 0.70 -5.98
C PHE A 191 1.24 2.08 -5.67
N THR A 192 1.13 2.85 -6.73
CA THR A 192 0.69 4.23 -6.76
C THR A 192 -0.83 4.31 -6.55
N PHE A 193 -1.58 3.52 -7.32
CA PHE A 193 -3.01 3.31 -7.14
C PHE A 193 -3.29 1.84 -6.90
N HIS A 194 -4.22 1.57 -6.00
CA HIS A 194 -4.53 0.24 -5.50
C HIS A 194 -6.05 0.08 -5.44
N ILE A 195 -6.56 -1.04 -5.89
CA ILE A 195 -7.94 -1.47 -5.74
C ILE A 195 -7.91 -2.88 -5.19
N HIS A 196 -8.67 -3.11 -4.14
CA HIS A 196 -8.76 -4.37 -3.42
C HIS A 196 -10.21 -4.88 -3.44
N GLY A 197 -10.45 -6.05 -2.87
CA GLY A 197 -11.76 -6.72 -2.95
C GLY A 197 -12.88 -5.93 -2.29
N ASP A 198 -12.47 -5.13 -1.31
CA ASP A 198 -13.30 -4.21 -0.58
C ASP A 198 -13.37 -2.80 -1.18
N SER A 199 -12.77 -2.54 -2.34
CA SER A 199 -12.72 -1.17 -2.89
C SER A 199 -14.00 -0.71 -3.58
N ALA A 200 -14.92 -1.63 -3.89
CA ALA A 200 -16.28 -1.24 -4.22
C ALA A 200 -16.98 -0.75 -2.94
N CYS A 201 -17.46 0.49 -2.96
CA CYS A 201 -18.29 1.01 -1.88
C CYS A 201 -19.76 0.61 -2.09
N SER A 202 -20.60 0.81 -1.08
CA SER A 202 -22.04 0.58 -1.23
C SER A 202 -22.64 1.46 -2.34
N GLU A 203 -23.76 1.05 -2.93
CA GLU A 203 -24.44 1.83 -3.99
C GLU A 203 -24.72 3.28 -3.56
N GLU A 204 -25.16 3.48 -2.31
CA GLU A 204 -25.41 4.82 -1.74
C GLU A 204 -24.14 5.67 -1.61
N ASN A 205 -22.97 5.03 -1.59
CA ASN A 205 -21.67 5.68 -1.48
C ASN A 205 -20.90 5.79 -2.81
N GLY A 206 -21.47 5.27 -3.91
CA GLY A 206 -20.91 5.39 -5.26
C GLY A 206 -20.80 4.08 -6.04
N GLY A 207 -21.04 2.93 -5.41
CA GLY A 207 -20.96 1.60 -6.04
C GLY A 207 -19.61 1.35 -6.74
N VAL A 208 -19.66 0.78 -7.95
CA VAL A 208 -18.53 0.67 -8.90
C VAL A 208 -17.73 1.97 -9.11
N GLY A 209 -18.32 3.14 -8.88
CA GLY A 209 -17.61 4.41 -9.03
C GLY A 209 -16.41 4.53 -8.09
N CYS A 210 -16.39 3.80 -6.98
CA CYS A 210 -15.25 3.77 -6.06
C CYS A 210 -14.01 3.05 -6.63
N TYR A 211 -14.13 2.32 -7.76
CA TYR A 211 -12.97 1.84 -8.51
C TYR A 211 -12.19 2.96 -9.22
N LEU A 212 -12.78 4.16 -9.33
CA LEU A 212 -12.11 5.36 -9.82
C LEU A 212 -11.50 6.14 -8.64
N LEU A 213 -10.18 6.08 -8.53
CA LEU A 213 -9.41 6.86 -7.57
C LEU A 213 -8.89 8.13 -8.22
N GLY A 214 -9.12 9.29 -7.61
CA GLY A 214 -8.75 10.56 -8.21
C GLY A 214 -8.14 11.56 -7.23
N MET A 215 -6.98 12.12 -7.55
CA MET A 215 -6.37 13.21 -6.77
C MET A 215 -7.13 14.53 -6.93
N PRO A 216 -6.99 15.51 -6.03
CA PRO A 216 -7.54 16.82 -6.28
C PRO A 216 -6.89 17.43 -7.51
N ARG A 217 -7.59 18.35 -8.19
CA ARG A 217 -6.99 19.06 -9.34
C ARG A 217 -5.69 19.74 -8.91
N GLY A 218 -4.65 19.61 -9.74
CA GLY A 218 -3.30 20.11 -9.43
C GLY A 218 -2.46 19.18 -8.57
N TYR A 219 -2.88 17.94 -8.36
CA TYR A 219 -2.13 16.91 -7.63
C TYR A 219 -2.09 15.63 -8.44
N GLY A 220 -0.97 14.92 -8.38
CA GLY A 220 -0.81 13.64 -9.03
C GLY A 220 0.47 12.96 -8.59
N PHE A 221 0.55 11.67 -8.86
CA PHE A 221 1.79 10.93 -8.70
C PHE A 221 2.70 11.22 -9.87
N ARG A 222 3.95 11.59 -9.58
CA ARG A 222 4.93 11.94 -10.60
C ARG A 222 5.71 10.69 -10.98
N PHE A 223 5.77 10.42 -12.28
CA PHE A 223 6.60 9.37 -12.85
C PHE A 223 7.75 10.00 -13.64
N PRO A 224 9.01 9.58 -13.36
CA PRO A 224 10.16 10.06 -14.10
C PRO A 224 10.08 9.71 -15.59
N ALA A 225 10.75 10.50 -16.45
CA ALA A 225 10.84 10.21 -17.87
C ALA A 225 11.57 8.87 -18.09
N GLY A 226 11.15 8.12 -19.10
CA GLY A 226 11.74 6.81 -19.42
C GLY A 226 11.45 5.71 -18.40
N LYS A 227 10.47 5.90 -17.51
CA LYS A 227 9.99 4.86 -16.59
C LYS A 227 8.70 4.26 -17.13
N GLU A 228 8.68 2.94 -17.22
CA GLU A 228 7.49 2.20 -17.61
C GLU A 228 6.53 2.09 -16.42
N LEU A 229 5.23 2.02 -16.70
CA LEU A 229 4.21 1.81 -15.69
C LEU A 229 3.74 0.37 -15.72
N PHE A 230 3.68 -0.25 -14.57
CA PHE A 230 3.28 -1.64 -14.40
C PHE A 230 1.90 -1.71 -13.77
N PHE A 231 1.12 -2.65 -14.28
CA PHE A 231 -0.16 -3.02 -13.72
C PHE A 231 -0.18 -4.51 -13.37
N ASN A 232 -0.69 -4.81 -12.19
CA ASN A 232 -0.94 -6.16 -11.72
C ASN A 232 -2.41 -6.26 -11.31
N ALA A 233 -3.05 -7.39 -11.58
CA ALA A 233 -4.38 -7.70 -11.07
C ALA A 233 -4.51 -9.17 -10.71
N GLU A 234 -5.23 -9.43 -9.64
CA GLU A 234 -5.65 -10.74 -9.18
C GLU A 234 -7.16 -10.67 -8.93
N ILE A 235 -7.93 -11.47 -9.66
CA ILE A 235 -9.39 -11.39 -9.67
C ILE A 235 -9.95 -12.80 -9.58
N ASN A 236 -10.96 -13.00 -8.74
CA ASN A 236 -11.59 -14.29 -8.53
C ASN A 236 -13.02 -14.30 -9.05
N ASP A 237 -13.38 -15.33 -9.82
CA ASP A 237 -14.77 -15.67 -10.05
C ASP A 237 -15.32 -16.49 -8.89
N VAL A 238 -16.00 -15.79 -7.97
CA VAL A 238 -16.50 -16.38 -6.71
C VAL A 238 -17.82 -17.15 -6.88
N ARG A 239 -18.37 -17.21 -8.10
CA ARG A 239 -19.58 -18.00 -8.36
C ARG A 239 -19.33 -19.46 -8.04
N ARG A 240 -20.41 -20.26 -7.93
CA ARG A 240 -20.29 -21.71 -7.75
C ARG A 240 -19.56 -22.33 -8.95
N ARG A 241 -18.75 -23.36 -8.70
CA ARG A 241 -18.06 -24.10 -9.77
C ARG A 241 -19.08 -24.67 -10.77
N GLY A 242 -18.78 -24.53 -12.05
CA GLY A 242 -19.65 -24.99 -13.13
C GLY A 242 -20.80 -24.03 -13.47
N SER A 243 -20.74 -22.79 -12.99
CA SER A 243 -21.66 -21.74 -13.42
C SER A 243 -21.55 -21.51 -14.94
N PRO A 244 -22.57 -20.92 -15.59
CA PRO A 244 -22.48 -20.50 -16.98
C PRO A 244 -21.23 -19.64 -17.22
N VAL A 245 -20.62 -19.77 -18.41
CA VAL A 245 -19.42 -18.99 -18.76
C VAL A 245 -19.71 -17.50 -18.59
N LEU A 246 -18.88 -16.82 -17.79
CA LEU A 246 -18.85 -15.37 -17.69
C LEU A 246 -17.68 -14.87 -18.53
N SER A 247 -18.00 -14.08 -19.55
CA SER A 247 -17.01 -13.38 -20.37
C SER A 247 -16.84 -11.96 -19.83
N TRP A 248 -15.62 -11.60 -19.46
CA TRP A 248 -15.32 -10.30 -18.86
C TRP A 248 -13.91 -9.82 -19.23
N TYR A 249 -13.57 -8.59 -18.88
CA TYR A 249 -12.32 -7.93 -19.22
C TYR A 249 -11.77 -7.21 -17.99
N VAL A 250 -10.45 -7.01 -17.94
CA VAL A 250 -9.86 -6.04 -17.02
C VAL A 250 -9.74 -4.71 -17.75
N GLU A 251 -10.27 -3.63 -17.17
CA GLU A 251 -10.13 -2.28 -17.69
C GLU A 251 -9.29 -1.42 -16.74
N ILE A 252 -8.36 -0.67 -17.34
CA ILE A 252 -7.41 0.20 -16.66
C ILE A 252 -7.50 1.56 -17.33
N GLY A 253 -7.78 2.60 -16.58
CA GLY A 253 -7.76 3.98 -17.04
C GLY A 253 -6.79 4.79 -16.19
N ALA A 254 -6.05 5.71 -16.82
CA ALA A 254 -5.22 6.66 -16.12
C ALA A 254 -5.39 8.07 -16.70
N HIS A 255 -5.55 9.05 -15.82
CA HIS A 255 -5.62 10.46 -16.18
C HIS A 255 -4.23 11.09 -16.10
N ILE A 256 -3.65 11.38 -17.26
CA ILE A 256 -2.25 11.75 -17.42
C ILE A 256 -2.12 13.23 -17.73
N PHE A 257 -1.16 13.87 -17.06
CA PHE A 257 -0.70 15.22 -17.31
C PHE A 257 0.78 15.19 -17.71
N VAL A 258 1.10 15.64 -18.92
CA VAL A 258 2.46 15.65 -19.45
C VAL A 258 3.14 16.97 -19.10
N ASN A 259 4.36 16.93 -18.56
CA ASN A 259 5.18 18.14 -18.26
C ASN A 259 4.45 19.27 -17.52
N SER A 260 3.38 18.96 -16.79
CA SER A 260 2.54 19.97 -16.18
C SER A 260 3.19 20.53 -14.92
N SER A 261 3.74 21.74 -15.01
CA SER A 261 4.24 22.50 -13.86
C SER A 261 3.14 22.90 -12.87
N SER A 262 1.88 22.76 -13.26
CA SER A 262 0.71 23.02 -12.41
C SER A 262 0.37 21.86 -11.46
N MET A 263 1.07 20.72 -11.61
CA MET A 263 0.86 19.54 -10.78
C MET A 263 1.84 19.50 -9.61
N THR A 264 1.30 19.28 -8.42
CA THR A 264 2.06 18.98 -7.19
C THR A 264 2.20 17.48 -7.07
N ALA A 265 3.44 16.99 -6.94
CA ALA A 265 3.72 15.58 -6.75
C ALA A 265 3.20 15.10 -5.38
N VAL A 266 2.48 13.99 -5.37
CA VAL A 266 1.89 13.39 -4.16
C VAL A 266 2.66 12.14 -3.77
N SER A 267 3.06 12.03 -2.51
CA SER A 267 3.64 10.81 -1.93
C SER A 267 2.56 9.95 -1.28
N LYS A 268 2.86 8.67 -1.06
CA LYS A 268 1.99 7.71 -0.40
C LYS A 268 2.62 7.22 0.90
N LEU A 269 1.83 7.21 1.97
CA LEU A 269 2.06 6.43 3.18
C LEU A 269 1.22 5.17 3.06
N PHE A 270 1.84 4.00 3.06
CA PHE A 270 1.13 2.72 3.16
C PHE A 270 1.61 1.99 4.41
N ALA A 271 0.67 1.83 5.33
CA ALA A 271 0.93 1.40 6.70
C ALA A 271 0.24 0.06 6.95
N CYS A 272 1.01 -1.02 6.85
CA CYS A 272 0.51 -2.39 6.95
C CYS A 272 0.83 -3.01 8.31
N GLY A 273 -0.19 -3.65 8.90
CA GLY A 273 -0.03 -4.52 10.04
C GLY A 273 -0.37 -5.96 9.71
N GLU A 274 0.59 -6.83 9.96
CA GLU A 274 0.40 -8.27 10.11
C GLU A 274 -0.44 -8.56 11.35
N ILE A 275 -1.51 -9.33 11.17
CA ILE A 275 -2.40 -9.69 12.28
C ILE A 275 -2.04 -11.08 12.77
N GLY A 276 -0.98 -11.28 13.54
CA GLY A 276 -0.90 -12.54 14.30
C GLY A 276 0.44 -13.22 14.48
N VAL A 277 1.42 -12.50 15.01
CA VAL A 277 2.42 -13.21 15.81
C VAL A 277 1.84 -13.34 17.22
N ALA A 278 1.42 -14.54 17.60
CA ALA A 278 1.04 -14.82 18.98
C ALA A 278 2.25 -14.54 19.91
N PRO A 279 2.06 -13.84 21.04
CA PRO A 279 3.16 -13.52 21.95
C PRO A 279 3.89 -14.80 22.39
N GLY A 280 5.22 -14.85 22.21
CA GLY A 280 6.08 -15.93 22.72
C GLY A 280 6.26 -17.17 21.83
N VAL A 281 5.78 -17.18 20.58
CA VAL A 281 6.10 -18.27 19.64
C VAL A 281 7.51 -18.06 19.05
N PRO A 282 8.47 -18.97 19.28
CA PRO A 282 9.80 -18.88 18.67
C PRO A 282 9.67 -18.87 17.15
N ARG A 283 10.25 -17.85 16.52
CA ARG A 283 10.19 -17.66 15.08
C ARG A 283 11.07 -18.71 14.42
N SER A 284 10.50 -19.67 13.69
CA SER A 284 11.26 -20.21 12.58
C SER A 284 11.23 -19.17 11.44
N PRO A 285 12.31 -19.00 10.68
CA PRO A 285 12.27 -18.24 9.43
C PRO A 285 11.22 -18.74 8.42
N ALA A 286 10.63 -19.93 8.64
CA ALA A 286 9.52 -20.44 7.86
C ALA A 286 8.19 -19.81 8.31
N ASP A 287 7.92 -19.67 9.61
CA ASP A 287 6.69 -19.05 10.12
C ASP A 287 6.60 -17.57 9.73
N LEU A 288 7.75 -16.86 9.77
CA LEU A 288 7.86 -15.51 9.25
C LEU A 288 7.66 -15.47 7.73
N ARG A 289 8.26 -16.38 6.95
CA ARG A 289 8.02 -16.41 5.49
C ARG A 289 6.58 -16.77 5.13
N GLN A 290 5.85 -17.38 6.05
CA GLN A 290 4.52 -17.88 5.78
C GLN A 290 3.40 -16.88 6.11
N GLY A 291 3.66 -15.77 6.82
CA GLY A 291 2.66 -14.72 7.07
C GLY A 291 1.36 -15.23 7.69
N LEU A 292 1.47 -16.27 8.53
CA LEU A 292 0.32 -16.96 9.10
C LEU A 292 -0.24 -16.15 10.27
N ALA A 293 -0.97 -15.11 9.92
CA ALA A 293 -1.92 -14.46 10.81
C ALA A 293 -2.92 -15.51 11.34
N THR A 294 -2.91 -15.80 12.65
CA THR A 294 -4.01 -16.57 13.23
C THR A 294 -5.26 -15.70 13.23
N LEU A 295 -6.28 -16.15 12.51
CA LEU A 295 -7.60 -15.51 12.50
C LEU A 295 -8.09 -15.31 13.93
N PRO A 296 -8.48 -14.08 14.31
CA PRO A 296 -8.91 -13.83 15.67
C PRO A 296 -10.26 -14.51 15.91
N ALA A 297 -10.24 -15.58 16.71
CA ALA A 297 -11.46 -16.24 17.20
C ALA A 297 -12.25 -15.36 18.18
N GLU A 298 -11.64 -14.29 18.66
CA GLU A 298 -12.15 -13.39 19.69
C GLU A 298 -11.83 -11.95 19.31
N ASP A 299 -12.57 -10.99 19.89
CA ASP A 299 -12.29 -9.58 19.68
C ASP A 299 -10.84 -9.24 20.05
N THR A 300 -10.14 -8.70 19.07
CA THR A 300 -8.70 -8.46 19.11
C THR A 300 -8.41 -7.02 18.71
N LEU A 301 -7.36 -6.45 19.30
CA LEU A 301 -6.84 -5.13 19.00
C LEU A 301 -5.41 -5.26 18.51
N VAL A 302 -5.05 -4.48 17.49
CA VAL A 302 -3.65 -4.29 17.06
C VAL A 302 -3.40 -2.80 16.89
N TRP A 303 -2.25 -2.29 17.33
CA TRP A 303 -1.91 -0.89 17.13
C TRP A 303 -0.42 -0.66 16.87
N ALA A 304 -0.12 0.48 16.25
CA ALA A 304 1.22 0.87 15.86
C ALA A 304 1.40 2.38 15.72
N GLY A 305 2.54 2.91 16.14
CA GLY A 305 2.93 4.30 15.91
C GLY A 305 3.87 4.44 14.71
N PHE A 306 3.60 5.42 13.85
CA PHE A 306 4.36 5.74 12.64
C PHE A 306 4.95 7.15 12.74
N PRO A 307 6.26 7.29 12.98
CA PRO A 307 6.91 8.60 12.98
C PRO A 307 7.09 9.11 11.55
N MET A 308 6.55 10.30 11.27
CA MET A 308 6.81 11.04 10.03
C MET A 308 8.28 11.47 10.02
N HIS A 309 9.04 11.35 8.92
CA HIS A 309 10.43 11.89 8.90
C HIS A 309 10.59 13.16 8.10
N LEU A 310 9.51 13.68 7.54
CA LEU A 310 9.48 14.99 6.92
C LEU A 310 8.23 15.72 7.42
N ALA A 311 8.26 17.04 7.32
CA ALA A 311 7.07 17.84 7.55
C ALA A 311 6.23 17.89 6.27
N GLY A 312 4.93 18.01 6.42
CA GLY A 312 4.04 18.11 5.28
C GLY A 312 2.59 18.12 5.70
N ARG A 313 1.75 17.69 4.77
CA ARG A 313 0.32 17.57 5.00
C ARG A 313 -0.28 16.39 4.27
N PHE A 314 -1.30 15.83 4.87
CA PHE A 314 -2.12 14.84 4.19
C PHE A 314 -2.98 15.51 3.13
N VAL A 315 -2.92 15.00 1.90
CA VAL A 315 -3.84 15.33 0.82
C VAL A 315 -5.12 14.54 0.98
N HIS A 316 -4.99 13.27 1.40
CA HIS A 316 -6.12 12.39 1.65
C HIS A 316 -5.75 11.30 2.66
N PHE A 317 -6.72 10.97 3.52
CA PHE A 317 -6.76 9.72 4.24
C PHE A 317 -7.96 8.95 3.73
N GLY A 318 -7.80 7.69 3.37
CA GLY A 318 -8.96 6.82 3.38
C GLY A 318 -9.25 5.94 2.18
N GLN A 319 -10.57 5.84 1.96
CA GLN A 319 -11.25 4.88 1.12
C GLN A 319 -10.62 4.81 -0.28
N GLY A 320 -10.30 3.59 -0.71
CA GLY A 320 -9.63 3.30 -1.97
C GLY A 320 -8.11 3.14 -1.87
N ILE A 321 -7.52 3.39 -0.69
CA ILE A 321 -6.08 3.17 -0.47
C ILE A 321 -5.83 2.30 0.77
N SER A 322 -6.89 1.86 1.44
CA SER A 322 -6.78 0.89 2.53
C SER A 322 -7.06 -0.49 1.96
N HIS A 323 -6.41 -1.49 2.54
CA HIS A 323 -6.56 -2.89 2.22
C HIS A 323 -6.84 -3.62 3.52
N ALA A 324 -7.95 -4.32 3.60
CA ALA A 324 -8.18 -5.24 4.70
C ALA A 324 -8.94 -6.43 4.17
N HIS A 325 -8.53 -7.64 4.57
CA HIS A 325 -9.35 -8.84 4.42
C HIS A 325 -10.53 -8.71 5.42
N GLN A 326 -11.61 -8.07 4.98
CA GLN A 326 -12.54 -7.40 5.89
C GLN A 326 -13.43 -8.35 6.69
N ALA A 327 -13.55 -9.60 6.27
CA ALA A 327 -14.26 -10.66 7.00
C ALA A 327 -14.04 -10.60 8.53
N TYR A 328 -12.84 -10.23 8.99
CA TYR A 328 -12.47 -10.15 10.40
C TYR A 328 -12.30 -8.70 10.90
N SER A 329 -12.21 -7.73 10.00
CA SER A 329 -12.06 -6.31 10.34
C SER A 329 -13.37 -5.76 10.91
N LYS A 330 -13.33 -5.29 12.16
CA LYS A 330 -14.45 -4.57 12.80
C LYS A 330 -14.31 -3.06 12.64
N GLY A 331 -13.20 -2.60 12.06
CA GLY A 331 -12.90 -1.22 11.79
C GLY A 331 -11.48 -0.84 12.19
N TYR A 332 -11.13 0.41 11.95
CA TYR A 332 -9.82 0.95 12.32
C TYR A 332 -9.90 2.44 12.61
N TRP A 333 -9.01 2.92 13.46
CA TRP A 333 -8.85 4.31 13.81
C TRP A 333 -7.46 4.80 13.43
N ILE A 334 -7.39 5.99 12.84
CA ILE A 334 -6.15 6.73 12.59
C ILE A 334 -6.09 7.87 13.60
N LEU A 335 -5.00 7.98 14.34
CA LEU A 335 -4.80 8.92 15.44
C LEU A 335 -3.62 9.84 15.12
N ALA A 336 -3.79 11.13 15.32
CA ALA A 336 -2.69 12.09 15.39
C ALA A 336 -2.14 12.10 16.81
N ALA A 337 -1.46 11.02 17.21
CA ALA A 337 -0.96 10.80 18.55
C ALA A 337 0.09 9.68 18.56
N THR A 338 0.97 9.66 19.55
CA THR A 338 1.79 8.48 19.86
C THR A 338 0.95 7.38 20.52
N PRO A 339 1.39 6.10 20.51
CA PRO A 339 0.71 5.04 21.26
C PRO A 339 0.61 5.35 22.77
N GLU A 340 1.61 6.05 23.31
CA GLU A 340 1.61 6.52 24.69
C GLU A 340 0.48 7.53 24.95
N GLN A 341 0.33 8.53 24.08
CA GLN A 341 -0.74 9.53 24.14
C GLN A 341 -2.13 8.91 23.91
N ALA A 342 -2.22 7.82 23.16
CA ALA A 342 -3.43 7.02 23.00
C ALA A 342 -3.73 6.13 24.23
N GLY A 343 -2.81 6.08 25.20
CA GLY A 343 -2.97 5.36 26.47
C GLY A 343 -2.57 3.88 26.42
N PHE A 344 -1.81 3.45 25.41
CA PHE A 344 -1.35 2.05 25.27
C PHE A 344 -0.09 1.73 26.09
N HIS A 345 0.50 2.72 26.77
CA HIS A 345 1.62 2.51 27.70
C HIS A 345 1.18 2.05 29.10
N ALA A 346 -0.12 2.09 29.39
CA ALA A 346 -0.69 1.69 30.66
C ALA A 346 -1.21 0.26 30.59
N LYS A 347 -1.24 -0.44 31.73
CA LYS A 347 -1.89 -1.75 31.83
C LYS A 347 -3.39 -1.65 31.50
N PRO A 348 -3.98 -2.67 30.86
CA PRO A 348 -3.35 -3.94 30.45
C PRO A 348 -2.58 -3.87 29.10
N TYR A 349 -2.67 -2.78 28.35
CA TYR A 349 -2.11 -2.69 27.00
C TYR A 349 -0.59 -2.81 26.94
N SER A 350 0.10 -2.30 27.97
CA SER A 350 1.56 -2.37 28.10
C SER A 350 2.12 -3.80 28.22
N ASP A 351 1.26 -4.78 28.51
CA ASP A 351 1.67 -6.18 28.62
C ASP A 351 1.88 -6.82 27.22
N ASN A 352 1.49 -6.13 26.15
CA ASN A 352 1.73 -6.52 24.76
C ASN A 352 2.68 -5.52 24.07
N LEU A 353 3.46 -6.01 23.12
CA LEU A 353 4.23 -5.14 22.25
C LEU A 353 3.30 -4.46 21.24
N GLN A 354 3.72 -3.28 20.75
CA GLN A 354 3.11 -2.71 19.55
C GLN A 354 3.14 -3.76 18.43
N ASN A 355 2.08 -3.83 17.63
CA ASN A 355 1.90 -4.80 16.53
C ASN A 355 1.60 -6.25 16.95
N GLU A 356 1.39 -6.54 18.23
CA GLU A 356 0.92 -7.85 18.67
C GLU A 356 -0.61 -7.89 18.78
N GLN A 357 -1.18 -9.08 18.56
CA GLN A 357 -2.59 -9.31 18.82
C GLN A 357 -2.88 -9.18 20.31
N PHE A 358 -3.70 -8.19 20.67
CA PHE A 358 -4.19 -7.97 22.02
C PHE A 358 -5.63 -8.47 22.12
N VAL A 359 -5.77 -9.74 22.54
CA VAL A 359 -7.07 -10.42 22.70
C VAL A 359 -7.82 -9.85 23.90
N LEU A 360 -8.95 -9.18 23.65
CA LEU A 360 -9.61 -8.32 24.62
C LEU A 360 -10.27 -9.07 25.78
N SER A 361 -10.85 -10.24 25.48
CA SER A 361 -11.53 -11.09 26.46
C SER A 361 -10.62 -11.52 27.61
N ARG A 362 -9.32 -11.74 27.36
CA ARG A 362 -8.32 -12.11 28.37
C ARG A 362 -8.15 -11.07 29.47
N TYR A 363 -8.54 -9.84 29.19
CA TYR A 363 -8.45 -8.71 30.11
C TYR A 363 -9.83 -8.18 30.52
N GLY A 364 -10.92 -8.87 30.17
CA GLY A 364 -12.29 -8.40 30.42
C GLY A 364 -12.63 -7.10 29.69
N LEU A 365 -12.02 -6.87 28.52
CA LEU A 365 -12.24 -5.68 27.70
C LEU A 365 -13.12 -5.99 26.48
N THR A 366 -13.70 -4.94 25.90
CA THR A 366 -14.45 -4.96 24.64
C THR A 366 -13.90 -3.87 23.71
N HIS A 367 -14.18 -3.93 22.40
CA HIS A 367 -13.78 -2.85 21.49
C HIS A 367 -14.29 -1.49 21.96
N GLU A 368 -15.53 -1.40 22.44
CA GLU A 368 -16.10 -0.15 22.96
C GLU A 368 -15.39 0.38 24.21
N ALA A 369 -14.98 -0.51 25.11
CA ALA A 369 -14.19 -0.11 26.28
C ALA A 369 -12.83 0.46 25.87
N VAL A 370 -12.16 -0.15 24.88
CA VAL A 370 -10.89 0.32 24.32
C VAL A 370 -11.06 1.67 23.61
N LYS A 371 -12.07 1.81 22.75
CA LYS A 371 -12.39 3.07 22.07
C LYS A 371 -12.62 4.21 23.08
N ALA A 372 -13.41 3.94 24.13
CA ALA A 372 -13.65 4.91 25.20
C ALA A 372 -12.36 5.27 25.96
N HIS A 373 -11.46 4.29 26.18
CA HIS A 373 -10.14 4.53 26.77
C HIS A 373 -9.29 5.45 25.90
N ILE A 374 -9.14 5.15 24.61
CA ILE A 374 -8.38 5.97 23.67
C ILE A 374 -8.89 7.41 23.68
N LEU A 375 -10.22 7.61 23.60
CA LEU A 375 -10.81 8.95 23.60
C LEU A 375 -10.51 9.73 24.89
N ARG A 376 -10.52 9.07 26.06
CA ARG A 376 -10.15 9.72 27.33
C ARG A 376 -8.66 10.09 27.34
N SER A 377 -7.79 9.16 26.93
CA SER A 377 -6.34 9.36 26.87
C SER A 377 -5.97 10.52 25.94
N LEU A 378 -6.58 10.58 24.75
CA LEU A 378 -6.36 11.67 23.80
C LEU A 378 -6.81 13.04 24.33
N ARG A 379 -7.91 13.09 25.10
CA ARG A 379 -8.34 14.35 25.74
C ARG A 379 -7.32 14.83 26.78
N ALA A 380 -6.86 13.93 27.65
CA ALA A 380 -5.84 14.24 28.65
C ALA A 380 -4.51 14.67 28.00
N ALA A 381 -4.06 13.93 26.98
CA ALA A 381 -2.87 14.25 26.22
C ALA A 381 -2.98 15.65 25.58
N ARG A 382 -4.12 15.96 24.95
CA ARG A 382 -4.38 17.28 24.37
C ARG A 382 -4.29 18.42 25.38
N GLU A 383 -4.81 18.24 26.58
CA GLU A 383 -4.72 19.23 27.66
C GLU A 383 -3.27 19.45 28.09
N SER A 384 -2.48 18.38 28.20
CA SER A 384 -1.06 18.45 28.55
C SER A 384 -0.19 19.07 27.44
N SER A 385 -0.59 18.93 26.17
CA SER A 385 0.14 19.43 25.00
C SER A 385 -0.31 20.82 24.55
N ARG A 386 -1.14 21.54 25.32
CA ARG A 386 -1.58 22.89 24.94
C ARG A 386 -0.37 23.82 24.76
N GLY A 387 -0.20 24.32 23.54
CA GLY A 387 0.91 25.20 23.17
C GLY A 387 2.19 24.50 22.73
N ALA A 388 2.23 23.16 22.74
CA ALA A 388 3.32 22.42 22.13
C ALA A 388 3.23 22.52 20.59
N ALA A 389 4.39 22.57 19.94
CA ALA A 389 4.48 22.42 18.49
C ALA A 389 4.23 20.95 18.10
N GLY A 390 3.55 20.72 16.98
CA GLY A 390 3.28 19.38 16.43
C GLY A 390 1.79 19.03 16.35
N LEU A 391 1.53 17.76 16.03
CA LEU A 391 0.16 17.24 15.93
C LEU A 391 -0.57 17.29 17.28
N THR A 392 -1.76 17.89 17.28
CA THR A 392 -2.64 17.89 18.45
C THR A 392 -3.28 16.52 18.64
N PRO A 393 -3.13 15.84 19.80
CA PRO A 393 -3.71 14.54 20.09
C PRO A 393 -5.22 14.45 19.78
N ARG A 394 -5.57 13.65 18.76
CA ARG A 394 -6.96 13.45 18.32
C ARG A 394 -7.11 12.22 17.42
N VAL A 395 -8.36 11.79 17.26
CA VAL A 395 -8.75 10.86 16.19
C VAL A 395 -8.80 11.65 14.88
N LEU A 396 -8.08 11.19 13.87
CA LEU A 396 -8.09 11.73 12.51
C LEU A 396 -9.17 11.08 11.67
N CYS A 397 -9.27 9.75 11.70
CA CYS A 397 -10.27 9.01 10.96
C CYS A 397 -10.72 7.77 11.73
N THR A 398 -11.96 7.35 11.47
CA THR A 398 -12.53 6.10 11.95
C THR A 398 -13.24 5.41 10.79
N ALA A 399 -12.98 4.13 10.59
CA ALA A 399 -13.77 3.24 9.75
C ALA A 399 -14.48 2.23 10.65
N GLY A 400 -15.72 1.87 10.30
CA GLY A 400 -16.50 0.83 10.98
C GLY A 400 -16.97 -0.24 9.98
N GLY A 401 -17.23 -1.46 10.48
CA GLY A 401 -17.48 -2.69 9.68
C GLY A 401 -18.13 -2.50 8.31
N GLY A 402 -17.43 -2.95 7.27
CA GLY A 402 -17.84 -2.92 5.86
C GLY A 402 -18.35 -4.27 5.36
N LEU A 403 -18.81 -5.14 6.25
CA LEU A 403 -19.40 -6.42 5.85
C LEU A 403 -20.82 -6.19 5.33
N GLU A 404 -20.97 -6.37 4.03
CA GLU A 404 -22.29 -6.56 3.41
C GLU A 404 -22.60 -8.05 3.34
N TYR A 405 -23.89 -8.36 3.40
CA TYR A 405 -24.42 -9.71 3.41
C TYR A 405 -25.09 -9.97 2.07
N GLU A 406 -24.78 -11.11 1.44
CA GLU A 406 -25.56 -11.58 0.32
C GLU A 406 -26.76 -12.36 0.85
N PRO A 407 -28.00 -11.87 0.71
CA PRO A 407 -29.16 -12.70 1.00
C PRO A 407 -29.23 -13.84 -0.02
N SER A 408 -29.39 -15.06 0.48
CA SER A 408 -29.84 -16.23 -0.28
C SER A 408 -31.14 -15.90 -0.98
N SER A 409 -31.16 -16.14 -2.30
CA SER A 409 -32.27 -15.78 -3.18
C SER A 409 -33.60 -16.43 -2.82
N ASP A 410 -33.58 -17.52 -2.05
CA ASP A 410 -34.73 -18.43 -1.94
C ASP A 410 -35.43 -18.38 -0.58
N ASP A 411 -34.75 -17.96 0.49
CA ASP A 411 -35.28 -18.00 1.87
C ASP A 411 -34.88 -16.81 2.77
N GLY A 412 -34.08 -15.87 2.24
CA GLY A 412 -33.57 -14.75 3.04
C GLY A 412 -32.51 -15.14 4.07
N SER A 413 -32.00 -16.38 4.05
CA SER A 413 -30.77 -16.75 4.77
C SER A 413 -29.56 -16.00 4.20
N ILE A 414 -28.43 -15.96 4.89
CA ILE A 414 -27.21 -15.32 4.36
C ILE A 414 -26.48 -16.36 3.48
N ALA A 415 -26.43 -16.14 2.16
CA ALA A 415 -25.72 -17.02 1.22
C ALA A 415 -24.20 -16.85 1.27
N GLY A 416 -23.74 -15.70 1.72
CA GLY A 416 -22.33 -15.37 1.82
C GLY A 416 -22.08 -14.00 2.43
N TYR A 417 -20.81 -13.74 2.72
CA TYR A 417 -20.30 -12.43 3.11
C TYR A 417 -19.40 -11.96 1.99
N TYR A 418 -19.46 -10.68 1.70
CA TYR A 418 -18.48 -10.07 0.84
C TYR A 418 -17.99 -8.76 1.43
N ASP A 419 -16.70 -8.53 1.22
CA ASP A 419 -16.02 -7.36 1.74
C ASP A 419 -16.42 -6.14 0.90
N ARG A 420 -16.89 -5.09 1.55
CA ARG A 420 -17.14 -3.78 0.93
C ARG A 420 -16.39 -2.73 1.70
N MET A 421 -16.13 -1.59 1.08
CA MET A 421 -15.31 -0.59 1.74
C MET A 421 -16.05 -0.09 2.99
N PRO A 422 -15.43 -0.09 4.18
CA PRO A 422 -16.13 0.31 5.38
C PRO A 422 -16.34 1.83 5.28
N PRO A 423 -17.51 2.38 5.65
CA PRO A 423 -17.71 3.82 5.65
C PRO A 423 -16.64 4.49 6.52
N LEU A 424 -15.85 5.37 5.90
CA LEU A 424 -14.82 6.13 6.59
C LEU A 424 -15.36 7.50 7.00
N SER A 425 -15.20 7.82 8.27
CA SER A 425 -15.47 9.13 8.84
C SER A 425 -14.18 9.76 9.31
N CYS A 426 -13.69 10.76 8.57
CA CYS A 426 -12.53 11.56 8.96
C CYS A 426 -12.96 12.87 9.61
N ALA A 427 -12.15 13.36 10.55
CA ALA A 427 -12.30 14.66 11.15
C ALA A 427 -12.25 15.72 10.05
N ASN A 428 -13.25 16.59 10.05
CA ASN A 428 -13.43 17.70 9.13
C ASN A 428 -12.42 18.82 9.32
N ASP A 429 -11.18 18.55 9.74
CA ASP A 429 -10.19 19.63 9.90
C ASP A 429 -9.40 19.79 8.61
N SER A 430 -9.33 21.03 8.14
CA SER A 430 -8.72 21.34 6.87
C SER A 430 -7.20 21.34 6.95
N ALA A 431 -6.59 20.44 6.18
CA ALA A 431 -5.17 20.13 6.13
C ALA A 431 -4.64 19.64 7.48
N VAL A 432 -4.58 18.32 7.65
CA VAL A 432 -3.78 17.72 8.73
C VAL A 432 -2.33 17.93 8.35
N HIS A 433 -1.75 19.02 8.85
CA HIS A 433 -0.32 19.28 8.80
C HIS A 433 0.38 18.47 9.88
N TYR A 434 1.53 17.93 9.55
CA TYR A 434 2.40 17.24 10.48
C TYR A 434 3.81 17.82 10.37
N ALA A 435 4.47 17.96 11.51
CA ALA A 435 5.87 18.26 11.58
C ALA A 435 6.71 17.00 11.37
N GLN A 436 8.00 17.21 11.15
CA GLN A 436 8.98 16.14 11.21
C GLN A 436 8.92 15.47 12.59
N PHE A 437 8.89 14.14 12.61
CA PHE A 437 8.81 13.27 13.79
C PHE A 437 7.49 13.28 14.56
N ASP A 438 6.47 13.97 14.05
CA ASP A 438 5.11 13.72 14.52
C ASP A 438 4.76 12.24 14.30
N VAL A 439 3.93 11.67 15.17
CA VAL A 439 3.56 10.25 15.12
C VAL A 439 2.09 10.13 14.78
N ILE A 440 1.79 9.31 13.78
CA ILE A 440 0.45 8.83 13.50
C ILE A 440 0.31 7.44 14.13
N THR A 441 -0.69 7.22 14.97
CA THR A 441 -0.97 5.89 15.51
C THR A 441 -2.17 5.28 14.83
N MET A 442 -2.06 4.02 14.46
CA MET A 442 -3.11 3.27 13.79
C MET A 442 -3.57 2.18 14.72
N VAL A 443 -4.89 2.00 14.81
CA VAL A 443 -5.52 1.06 15.73
C VAL A 443 -6.52 0.25 14.93
N TYR A 444 -6.26 -1.04 14.79
CA TYR A 444 -7.14 -1.97 14.12
C TYR A 444 -7.96 -2.76 15.14
N PHE A 445 -9.24 -2.91 14.85
CA PHE A 445 -10.17 -3.70 15.63
C PHE A 445 -10.54 -4.92 14.79
N PHE A 446 -10.23 -6.11 15.30
CA PHE A 446 -10.58 -7.38 14.66
C PHE A 446 -11.49 -8.19 15.57
N GLY A 447 -12.17 -9.17 14.98
CA GLY A 447 -12.97 -10.13 15.73
C GLY A 447 -13.40 -11.30 14.84
N PRO A 448 -14.12 -12.27 15.40
CA PRO A 448 -14.55 -13.44 14.65
C PRO A 448 -15.43 -13.05 13.45
N VAL A 449 -15.30 -13.81 12.35
CA VAL A 449 -16.34 -13.85 11.31
C VAL A 449 -17.64 -14.32 11.96
N HIS A 450 -18.78 -13.83 11.47
CA HIS A 450 -20.09 -14.12 12.03
C HIS A 450 -20.27 -15.63 12.34
N PRO A 451 -20.86 -15.98 13.51
CA PRO A 451 -20.83 -17.34 14.08
C PRO A 451 -21.47 -18.46 13.24
N GLU A 452 -22.18 -18.12 12.17
CA GLU A 452 -22.88 -19.09 11.31
C GLU A 452 -22.00 -19.67 10.18
N ASN A 453 -20.80 -19.11 9.94
CA ASN A 453 -19.86 -19.68 8.99
C ASN A 453 -18.76 -20.46 9.72
N PRO A 454 -18.48 -21.72 9.31
CA PRO A 454 -17.33 -22.43 9.85
C PRO A 454 -16.07 -21.61 9.56
N PRO A 455 -15.07 -21.65 10.47
CA PRO A 455 -13.79 -21.00 10.23
C PRO A 455 -13.25 -21.46 8.88
N MET A 456 -12.84 -20.52 8.02
CA MET A 456 -12.06 -20.87 6.83
C MET A 456 -10.90 -21.77 7.28
N GLU A 457 -10.65 -22.85 6.54
CA GLU A 457 -9.53 -23.73 6.85
C GLU A 457 -8.24 -22.90 6.89
N LEU A 458 -7.62 -22.87 8.06
CA LEU A 458 -6.35 -22.19 8.27
C LEU A 458 -5.24 -22.89 7.47
N PRO A 459 -4.23 -22.13 7.00
CA PRO A 459 -3.95 -20.75 7.37
C PRO A 459 -4.32 -19.72 6.29
N TYR A 460 -5.12 -18.70 6.67
CA TYR A 460 -5.40 -17.56 5.79
C TYR A 460 -4.46 -16.41 6.14
N ARG A 461 -3.69 -15.90 5.17
CA ARG A 461 -2.85 -14.72 5.39
C ARG A 461 -3.75 -13.51 5.56
N MET A 462 -3.63 -12.82 6.69
CA MET A 462 -4.36 -11.58 6.94
C MET A 462 -3.43 -10.45 7.31
N HIS A 463 -3.56 -9.38 6.55
CA HIS A 463 -2.97 -8.10 6.85
C HIS A 463 -4.03 -7.03 6.69
N ALA A 464 -3.83 -5.92 7.41
CA ALA A 464 -4.60 -4.72 7.20
C ALA A 464 -3.60 -3.59 6.94
N CYS A 465 -3.76 -2.95 5.79
CA CYS A 465 -3.03 -1.77 5.40
C CYS A 465 -3.96 -0.59 5.30
N ILE A 466 -3.44 0.58 5.60
CA ILE A 466 -4.13 1.83 5.36
C ILE A 466 -3.18 2.74 4.60
N GLY A 467 -3.71 3.30 3.54
CA GLY A 467 -3.04 4.29 2.73
C GLY A 467 -3.45 5.71 3.11
N ALA A 468 -2.50 6.61 3.00
CA ALA A 468 -2.74 8.04 2.97
C ALA A 468 -1.89 8.67 1.87
N TYR A 469 -2.42 9.70 1.24
CA TYR A 469 -1.69 10.53 0.29
C TYR A 469 -1.23 11.80 0.99
N MET A 470 0.01 12.20 0.75
CA MET A 470 0.64 13.32 1.42
C MET A 470 1.51 14.15 0.48
N VAL A 471 1.74 15.40 0.86
CA VAL A 471 2.63 16.33 0.16
C VAL A 471 3.62 16.86 1.17
N ASP A 472 4.90 16.79 0.81
CA ASP A 472 6.00 17.40 1.55
C ASP A 472 6.02 18.91 1.31
N ASP A 473 6.30 19.70 2.34
CA ASP A 473 6.41 21.16 2.21
C ASP A 473 7.53 21.58 1.22
N ARG A 474 8.59 20.78 1.08
CA ARG A 474 9.67 20.96 0.09
C ARG A 474 9.24 20.53 -1.31
N SER A 475 8.47 19.45 -1.43
CA SER A 475 7.93 19.02 -2.74
C SER A 475 6.95 20.06 -3.31
N ALA A 476 6.19 20.72 -2.43
CA ALA A 476 5.34 21.85 -2.81
C ALA A 476 6.16 23.07 -3.30
N ALA A 477 7.43 23.17 -2.91
CA ALA A 477 8.37 24.17 -3.40
C ALA A 477 9.14 23.73 -4.67
N GLY A 478 8.82 22.57 -5.24
CA GLY A 478 9.47 22.03 -6.44
C GLY A 478 10.76 21.24 -6.18
N ASP A 479 11.10 20.94 -4.91
CA ASP A 479 12.22 20.06 -4.58
C ASP A 479 11.80 18.59 -4.68
N PHE A 480 12.17 17.97 -5.80
CA PHE A 480 11.81 16.59 -6.11
C PHE A 480 12.60 15.54 -5.32
N SER A 481 13.74 15.88 -4.70
CA SER A 481 14.46 14.94 -3.85
C SER A 481 13.63 14.54 -2.62
N ALA A 482 12.75 15.44 -2.18
CA ALA A 482 11.82 15.22 -1.07
C ALA A 482 10.66 14.26 -1.40
N TYR A 483 10.28 14.16 -2.68
CA TYR A 483 9.17 13.28 -3.13
C TYR A 483 9.51 11.80 -2.92
N MET A 484 10.71 11.38 -3.33
CA MET A 484 11.18 10.00 -3.17
C MET A 484 11.36 9.65 -1.69
N ALA A 485 11.81 10.60 -0.86
CA ALA A 485 11.99 10.39 0.58
C ALA A 485 10.67 10.16 1.35
N ASN A 486 9.52 10.46 0.74
CA ASN A 486 8.19 10.24 1.32
C ASN A 486 7.42 9.10 0.68
N TYR A 487 7.97 8.42 -0.34
CA TYR A 487 7.41 7.15 -0.79
C TYR A 487 7.72 6.13 0.32
N ARG A 488 6.71 5.81 1.13
CA ARG A 488 6.90 4.92 2.28
C ARG A 488 5.97 3.75 2.22
N TYR A 489 6.58 2.62 1.96
CA TYR A 489 6.15 1.37 2.52
C TYR A 489 6.74 1.26 3.93
N VAL A 490 5.92 1.52 4.96
CA VAL A 490 6.30 1.13 6.32
C VAL A 490 5.76 -0.27 6.52
N ASN A 491 6.43 -1.24 5.91
CA ASN A 491 6.19 -2.63 6.17
C ASN A 491 7.09 -3.12 7.28
N TRP A 492 6.43 -3.56 8.36
CA TRP A 492 7.04 -3.96 9.61
C TRP A 492 7.74 -5.31 9.56
N TRP A 493 7.60 -6.03 8.44
CA TRP A 493 8.04 -7.40 8.25
C TRP A 493 9.53 -7.63 8.27
N HIS A 494 10.33 -6.61 8.01
CA HIS A 494 11.72 -6.87 7.70
C HIS A 494 12.62 -6.57 8.89
N GLU A 495 13.55 -7.49 9.13
CA GLU A 495 14.54 -7.51 10.19
C GLU A 495 15.21 -6.13 10.43
N PRO A 496 15.93 -5.92 11.55
CA PRO A 496 16.75 -4.71 11.76
C PRO A 496 17.62 -4.33 10.54
N GLU A 497 17.91 -5.28 9.65
CA GLU A 497 18.61 -5.15 8.38
C GLU A 497 17.85 -4.37 7.29
N PHE A 498 16.52 -4.31 7.27
CA PHE A 498 15.78 -3.46 6.34
C PHE A 498 15.53 -2.06 6.88
N ALA A 499 15.42 -1.89 8.21
CA ALA A 499 15.62 -0.59 8.81
C ALA A 499 17.03 -0.03 8.49
N TYR A 500 18.00 -0.92 8.25
CA TYR A 500 19.35 -0.60 7.78
C TYR A 500 19.41 -0.29 6.27
N ASN A 501 18.67 -0.98 5.39
CA ASN A 501 18.60 -0.62 3.95
C ASN A 501 17.84 0.71 3.73
N TYR A 502 16.75 0.91 4.47
CA TYR A 502 16.04 2.19 4.61
C TYR A 502 16.96 3.32 5.10
N TRP A 503 17.93 2.99 5.95
CA TRP A 503 18.94 3.91 6.47
C TRP A 503 20.02 4.26 5.44
N ILE A 504 20.43 3.33 4.56
CA ILE A 504 21.38 3.61 3.47
C ILE A 504 20.75 4.52 2.40
N ASP A 505 19.54 4.21 1.95
CA ASP A 505 18.89 4.99 0.87
C ASP A 505 18.60 6.45 1.29
N ASN A 506 18.31 6.68 2.58
CA ASN A 506 18.10 8.03 3.11
C ASN A 506 19.40 8.74 3.55
N MET A 507 20.48 8.00 3.85
CA MET A 507 21.79 8.61 4.10
C MET A 507 22.45 9.18 2.83
N ILE A 508 22.09 8.66 1.66
CA ILE A 508 22.59 9.17 0.38
C ILE A 508 22.03 10.57 0.08
N LEU A 509 21.00 11.05 0.79
CA LEU A 509 20.28 12.28 0.46
C LEU A 509 20.64 13.53 1.31
N ASP A 510 21.16 13.44 2.55
CA ASP A 510 21.69 14.62 3.32
C ASP A 510 22.48 14.26 4.62
N ASP A 511 23.63 14.91 4.83
CA ASP A 511 24.51 14.90 6.00
C ASP A 511 23.86 15.42 7.32
N ALA A 512 22.74 16.14 7.23
CA ALA A 512 21.94 16.60 8.37
C ALA A 512 21.10 15.48 9.01
N GLY A 513 20.53 14.58 8.20
CA GLY A 513 19.77 13.41 8.67
C GLY A 513 20.65 12.45 9.48
N ALA A 514 21.88 12.23 9.01
CA ALA A 514 22.87 11.39 9.68
C ALA A 514 23.30 11.94 11.06
N ARG A 515 23.39 13.26 11.22
CA ARG A 515 23.78 13.91 12.48
C ARG A 515 22.67 13.89 13.53
N PHE A 516 21.43 14.13 13.13
CA PHE A 516 20.28 14.09 14.04
C PHE A 516 20.06 12.68 14.61
N PHE A 517 20.14 11.65 13.76
CA PHE A 517 19.84 10.27 14.16
C PHE A 517 20.87 9.71 15.17
N ARG A 518 22.15 10.09 15.06
CA ARG A 518 23.19 9.76 16.06
C ARG A 518 22.87 10.24 17.47
N SER A 519 22.03 11.27 17.62
CA SER A 519 21.74 11.88 18.93
C SER A 519 20.51 11.29 19.65
N ARG A 520 19.52 10.75 18.92
CA ARG A 520 18.24 10.29 19.50
C ARG A 520 18.03 8.77 19.54
N LEU A 521 18.78 7.98 18.77
CA LEU A 521 18.77 6.51 18.85
C LEU A 521 19.11 6.01 20.26
N TRP A 522 19.88 6.81 21.01
CA TRP A 522 20.22 6.55 22.41
C TRP A 522 19.04 6.67 23.39
N LEU A 523 17.97 7.40 23.03
CA LEU A 523 16.90 7.76 23.98
C LEU A 523 15.67 6.83 23.92
N ASN A 524 15.45 6.12 22.81
CA ASN A 524 14.22 5.35 22.59
C ASN A 524 14.43 3.87 22.21
N ALA A 525 15.68 3.42 22.03
CA ALA A 525 15.93 2.01 21.73
C ALA A 525 15.83 1.16 23.01
N HIS A 526 15.21 -0.02 22.90
CA HIS A 526 15.22 -1.01 23.98
C HIS A 526 16.69 -1.37 24.32
N PRO A 527 17.04 -1.64 25.58
CA PRO A 527 18.42 -1.96 25.97
C PRO A 527 19.11 -3.03 25.10
N ASP A 528 18.36 -4.01 24.62
CA ASP A 528 18.88 -5.09 23.77
C ASP A 528 19.21 -4.64 22.34
N GLN A 529 18.47 -3.66 21.82
CA GLN A 529 18.76 -3.04 20.52
C GLN A 529 19.99 -2.14 20.61
N LEU A 530 20.15 -1.41 21.73
CA LEU A 530 21.35 -0.62 22.00
C LEU A 530 22.60 -1.49 22.06
N LEU A 531 22.51 -2.68 22.65
CA LEU A 531 23.62 -3.63 22.70
C LEU A 531 23.99 -4.13 21.30
N TYR A 532 23.00 -4.50 20.47
CA TYR A 532 23.23 -4.93 19.09
C TYR A 532 23.91 -3.84 18.25
N ILE A 533 23.42 -2.61 18.34
CA ILE A 533 23.99 -1.44 17.64
C ILE A 533 25.41 -1.16 18.14
N ALA A 534 25.64 -1.18 19.46
CA ALA A 534 26.96 -0.96 20.04
C ALA A 534 27.97 -2.02 19.58
N VAL A 535 27.59 -3.30 19.56
CA VAL A 535 28.44 -4.40 19.07
C VAL A 535 28.73 -4.22 17.57
N THR A 536 27.73 -3.87 16.78
CA THR A 536 27.87 -3.65 15.34
C THR A 536 28.84 -2.48 15.05
N LEU A 537 28.65 -1.34 15.71
CA LEU A 537 29.55 -0.19 15.59
C LEU A 537 30.98 -0.51 16.07
N LEU A 538 31.13 -1.32 17.12
CA LEU A 538 32.43 -1.80 17.61
C LEU A 538 33.13 -2.69 16.57
N VAL A 539 32.38 -3.59 15.91
CA VAL A 539 32.88 -4.44 14.82
C VAL A 539 33.33 -3.59 13.63
N TYR A 540 32.55 -2.60 13.20
CA TYR A 540 32.96 -1.69 12.13
C TYR A 540 34.18 -0.85 12.51
N ALA A 541 34.26 -0.36 13.75
CA ALA A 541 35.45 0.34 14.24
C ALA A 541 36.69 -0.57 14.24
N LEU A 542 36.54 -1.83 14.64
CA LEU A 542 37.61 -2.84 14.60
C LEU A 542 38.03 -3.16 13.17
N ILE A 543 37.08 -3.33 12.23
CA ILE A 543 37.37 -3.54 10.81
C ILE A 543 38.11 -2.32 10.23
N ALA A 544 37.68 -1.11 10.55
CA ALA A 544 38.35 0.12 10.10
C ALA A 544 39.78 0.22 10.65
N LEU A 545 39.99 -0.11 11.93
CA LEU A 545 41.31 -0.12 12.58
C LEU A 545 42.24 -1.21 12.03
N LEU A 546 41.71 -2.40 11.75
CA LEU A 546 42.49 -3.53 11.22
C LEU A 546 42.77 -3.38 9.73
N GLY A 547 41.81 -2.89 8.95
CA GLY A 547 41.95 -2.59 7.52
C GLY A 547 42.95 -1.48 7.25
N SER A 548 42.95 -0.41 8.07
CA SER A 548 43.95 0.66 7.98
C SER A 548 45.35 0.20 8.39
N CYS A 549 45.49 -0.79 9.28
CA CYS A 549 46.80 -1.39 9.59
C CYS A 549 47.38 -2.22 8.43
N CYS A 550 46.55 -2.92 7.66
CA CYS A 550 47.01 -3.70 6.50
C CYS A 550 47.41 -2.81 5.31
N VAL A 551 46.63 -1.75 5.03
CA VAL A 551 46.90 -0.82 3.92
C VAL A 551 48.14 0.04 4.19
N VAL A 552 48.34 0.51 5.42
CA VAL A 552 49.52 1.32 5.78
C VAL A 552 50.82 0.51 5.80
N ARG A 553 50.77 -0.80 6.10
CA ARG A 553 51.96 -1.68 6.00
C ARG A 553 52.31 -2.07 4.57
N CYS A 554 51.33 -2.25 3.68
CA CYS A 554 51.60 -2.47 2.25
C CYS A 554 52.11 -1.21 1.55
N LEU A 555 51.53 -0.03 1.81
CA LEU A 555 51.94 1.22 1.16
C LEU A 555 53.34 1.70 1.59
N ARG A 556 53.77 1.42 2.84
CA ARG A 556 55.15 1.72 3.29
C ARG A 556 56.21 0.79 2.69
N LYS A 557 55.85 -0.41 2.24
CA LYS A 557 56.79 -1.30 1.53
C LYS A 557 56.85 -1.03 0.02
N CYS A 558 55.77 -0.51 -0.57
CA CYS A 558 55.73 -0.20 -2.01
C CYS A 558 56.30 1.18 -2.36
N PHE A 559 56.27 2.16 -1.45
CA PHE A 559 56.78 3.51 -1.72
C PHE A 559 58.02 3.84 -0.87
N GLY A 560 59.08 3.05 -1.10
CA GLY A 560 60.44 3.45 -0.75
C GLY A 560 61.00 4.39 -1.81
N SER A 561 61.32 5.62 -1.41
CA SER A 561 62.30 6.51 -2.05
C SER A 561 62.08 6.86 -3.54
N SER A 562 61.36 7.94 -3.82
CA SER A 562 61.95 9.05 -4.59
C SER A 562 61.12 10.32 -4.45
N SER A 563 61.84 11.42 -4.32
CA SER A 563 61.29 12.77 -4.25
C SER A 563 60.74 13.18 -5.61
N LYS A 564 59.46 13.59 -5.63
CA LYS A 564 58.98 14.73 -6.42
C LYS A 564 57.57 15.09 -6.00
N LYS A 565 57.45 16.26 -5.37
CA LYS A 565 56.19 16.98 -5.17
C LYS A 565 55.50 17.16 -6.53
N LYS A 566 54.25 16.71 -6.63
CA LYS A 566 53.22 17.37 -7.45
C LYS A 566 51.88 17.29 -6.74
N THR A 567 51.28 18.47 -6.64
CA THR A 567 49.90 18.81 -6.34
C THR A 567 48.93 17.95 -7.14
N LEU A 568 47.88 17.39 -6.51
CA LEU A 568 46.46 17.63 -6.83
C LEU A 568 45.49 16.74 -6.03
N LEU A 569 44.34 17.37 -5.75
CA LEU A 569 43.08 16.93 -5.12
C LEU A 569 43.09 16.78 -3.60
#